data_AF-A0A1C9HWY6-F1
#
_entry.id   AF-A0A1C9HWY6-F1
#
_cell.length_a   1.000
_cell.length_b   1.000
_cell.length_c   1.000
_cell.angle_alpha   90.00
_cell.angle_beta   90.00
_cell.angle_gamma   90.00
#
_symmetry.space_group_name_H-M   'P 1'
#
loop_
_entity.id
_entity.type
_entity.pdbx_description
1 polymer ?
#
loop_
_entity_poly.entity_id
_entity_poly.type
_entity_poly.pdbx_seq_one_letter_code
_entity_poly.pdbx_strand_id
1 'polypeptide(L)'
;MSKSMQYLKTPQDAALYCTLRRALRKAPDFIRGSDCVVLLNVPSDRSGEDYDACAASLLLRLSADRDDMAYVMIAATDKPRTIIKRLDGDCSRKRRLLIFREQGAEIPIQVMLGVDGEVDIPPISAMDFRIGCRIAYQIDVTSSEAEAAMSYPLPHVWAALRRGRPIRNALARLAEASALDVKQPRDKREGLPPLQEMFGYGAAKEWGLELAKDLIDWQRGKIDW
;
A
#
# COMPACT_ATOMS: atom_id res chain seq x y z
N MET A 1 -4.28 -18.20 22.10
CA MET A 1 -3.74 -17.06 21.31
C MET A 1 -3.20 -16.02 22.30
N SER A 2 -1.95 -15.59 22.16
CA SER A 2 -1.36 -14.54 23.01
C SER A 2 -2.17 -13.24 22.88
N LYS A 3 -2.43 -12.53 23.99
CA LYS A 3 -3.16 -11.24 24.02
C LYS A 3 -2.61 -10.20 23.02
N SER A 4 -1.34 -10.33 22.63
CA SER A 4 -0.67 -9.47 21.65
C SER A 4 -1.20 -9.54 20.21
N MET A 5 -1.87 -10.63 19.82
CA MET A 5 -2.39 -10.83 18.45
C MET A 5 -3.83 -10.34 18.26
N GLN A 6 -4.44 -9.68 19.25
CA GLN A 6 -5.85 -9.25 19.18
C GLN A 6 -6.13 -8.26 18.03
N TYR A 7 -5.12 -7.55 17.54
CA TYR A 7 -5.24 -6.53 16.49
C TYR A 7 -4.92 -7.04 15.09
N LEU A 8 -4.24 -8.19 14.95
CA LEU A 8 -3.87 -8.78 13.66
C LEU A 8 -4.99 -9.72 13.20
N LYS A 9 -6.06 -9.15 12.64
CA LYS A 9 -7.29 -9.88 12.30
C LYS A 9 -7.25 -10.46 10.89
N THR A 10 -6.49 -9.83 9.99
CA THR A 10 -6.40 -10.20 8.59
C THR A 10 -5.02 -10.74 8.21
N PRO A 11 -4.90 -11.52 7.12
CA PRO A 11 -3.61 -11.91 6.57
C PRO A 11 -2.73 -10.70 6.21
N GLN A 12 -3.36 -9.61 5.76
CA GLN A 12 -2.67 -8.35 5.46
C GLN A 12 -2.03 -7.76 6.71
N ASP A 13 -2.77 -7.62 7.81
CA ASP A 13 -2.23 -7.07 9.07
C ASP A 13 -1.02 -7.90 9.54
N ALA A 14 -1.14 -9.23 9.51
CA ALA A 14 -0.07 -10.12 9.93
C ALA A 14 1.17 -10.03 9.02
N ALA A 15 0.98 -9.89 7.71
CA ALA A 15 2.08 -9.68 6.76
C ALA A 15 2.75 -8.32 6.96
N LEU A 16 1.98 -7.25 7.12
CA LEU A 16 2.49 -5.90 7.40
C LEU A 16 3.26 -5.85 8.73
N TYR A 17 2.75 -6.52 9.76
CA TYR A 17 3.43 -6.66 11.03
C TYR A 17 4.81 -7.34 10.88
N CYS A 18 4.93 -8.35 10.01
CA CYS A 18 6.22 -8.94 9.67
C CYS A 18 7.18 -7.95 9.00
N THR A 19 6.69 -7.14 8.06
CA THR A 19 7.51 -6.10 7.41
C THR A 19 8.01 -5.05 8.42
N LEU A 20 7.13 -4.58 9.31
CA LEU A 20 7.46 -3.63 10.36
C LEU A 20 8.52 -4.19 11.31
N ARG A 21 8.34 -5.43 11.77
CA ARG A 21 9.35 -6.09 12.62
C ARG A 21 10.70 -6.26 11.91
N ARG A 22 10.69 -6.54 10.60
CA ARG A 22 11.93 -6.66 9.81
C ARG A 22 12.62 -5.30 9.68
N ALA A 23 11.86 -4.23 9.45
CA ALA A 23 12.38 -2.86 9.44
C ALA A 23 13.04 -2.51 10.78
N LEU A 24 12.33 -2.71 11.89
CA LEU A 24 12.82 -2.34 13.23
C LEU A 24 14.05 -3.12 13.69
N ARG A 25 14.39 -4.27 13.08
CA ARG A 25 15.68 -4.93 13.35
C ARG A 25 16.88 -4.04 12.98
N LYS A 26 16.69 -3.06 12.10
CA LYS A 26 17.70 -2.05 11.74
C LYS A 26 17.79 -0.92 12.78
N ALA A 27 16.86 -0.84 13.74
CA ALA A 27 16.85 0.09 14.86
C ALA A 27 16.91 -0.68 16.21
N PRO A 28 18.07 -1.25 16.56
CA PRO A 28 18.18 -2.13 17.73
C PRO A 28 17.91 -1.43 19.06
N ASP A 29 18.19 -0.13 19.16
CA ASP A 29 18.00 0.64 20.40
C ASP A 29 16.52 0.77 20.77
N PHE A 30 15.65 0.96 19.77
CA PHE A 30 14.20 0.94 19.95
C PHE A 30 13.71 -0.41 20.50
N ILE A 31 14.22 -1.53 19.96
CA ILE A 31 13.85 -2.88 20.41
C ILE A 31 14.37 -3.17 21.82
N ARG A 32 15.58 -2.70 22.16
CA ARG A 32 16.20 -2.88 23.48
C ARG A 32 15.54 -2.06 24.58
N GLY A 33 14.74 -1.06 24.22
CA GLY A 33 14.04 -0.22 25.19
C GLY A 33 14.81 1.03 25.61
N SER A 34 15.82 1.42 24.83
CA SER A 34 16.44 2.74 24.95
C SER A 34 15.47 3.84 24.54
N ASP A 35 15.70 5.05 25.02
CA ASP A 35 14.98 6.23 24.56
C ASP A 35 15.35 6.47 23.09
N CYS A 36 14.36 6.43 22.19
CA CYS A 36 14.63 6.39 20.77
C CYS A 36 13.41 6.81 19.94
N VAL A 37 13.62 7.72 19.01
CA VAL A 37 12.68 8.14 17.96
C VAL A 37 13.12 7.54 16.63
N VAL A 38 12.27 6.70 16.03
CA VAL A 38 12.56 6.06 14.74
C VAL A 38 11.60 6.59 13.68
N LEU A 39 12.16 7.14 12.61
CA LEU A 39 11.43 7.48 11.39
C LEU A 39 11.37 6.25 10.47
N LEU A 40 10.16 5.87 10.09
CA LEU A 40 9.86 4.72 9.25
C LEU A 40 9.28 5.21 7.91
N ASN A 41 10.01 4.99 6.82
CA ASN A 41 9.52 5.34 5.49
C ASN A 41 8.56 4.24 4.99
N VAL A 42 7.32 4.62 4.75
CA VAL A 42 6.26 3.74 4.28
C VAL A 42 6.41 3.53 2.76
N PRO A 43 6.26 2.30 2.24
CA PRO A 43 6.31 2.03 0.81
C PRO A 43 5.30 2.86 0.02
N SER A 44 5.66 3.27 -1.20
CA SER A 44 4.83 4.16 -2.03
C SER A 44 3.48 3.58 -2.45
N ASP A 45 3.31 2.26 -2.38
CA ASP A 45 2.05 1.57 -2.68
C ASP A 45 1.09 1.52 -1.49
N ARG A 46 1.42 2.20 -0.37
CA ARG A 46 0.69 2.09 0.91
C ARG A 46 0.50 3.41 1.62
N SER A 47 -0.50 3.44 2.49
CA SER A 47 -0.70 4.51 3.46
C SER A 47 -0.09 4.14 4.81
N GLY A 48 0.27 5.15 5.61
CA GLY A 48 0.67 4.94 7.00
C GLY A 48 -0.42 4.26 7.82
N GLU A 49 -1.70 4.52 7.51
CA GLU A 49 -2.85 3.94 8.22
C GLU A 49 -2.90 2.40 8.13
N ASP A 50 -2.36 1.80 7.06
CA ASP A 50 -2.25 0.34 6.92
C ASP A 50 -1.46 -0.30 8.08
N TYR A 51 -0.57 0.47 8.72
CA TYR A 51 0.29 0.01 9.80
C TYR A 51 -0.28 0.27 11.21
N ASP A 52 -1.46 0.89 11.35
CA ASP A 52 -2.05 1.27 12.64
C ASP A 52 -2.20 0.06 13.59
N ALA A 53 -2.87 -1.00 13.11
CA ALA A 53 -3.04 -2.24 13.86
C ALA A 53 -1.69 -2.93 14.17
N CYS A 54 -0.71 -2.79 13.28
CA CYS A 54 0.62 -3.35 13.43
C CYS A 54 1.41 -2.62 14.53
N ALA A 55 1.39 -1.29 14.51
CA ALA A 55 2.05 -0.43 15.49
C ALA A 55 1.43 -0.63 16.88
N ALA A 56 0.09 -0.65 16.98
CA ALA A 56 -0.60 -0.93 18.23
C ALA A 56 -0.25 -2.32 18.79
N SER A 57 -0.23 -3.36 17.95
CA SER A 57 0.18 -4.71 18.36
C SER A 57 1.64 -4.77 18.82
N LEU A 58 2.52 -4.03 18.15
CA LEU A 58 3.94 -3.95 18.50
C LEU A 58 4.14 -3.28 19.87
N LEU A 59 3.52 -2.13 20.11
CA LEU A 59 3.68 -1.40 21.38
C LEU A 59 3.24 -2.26 22.57
N LEU A 60 2.10 -2.94 22.46
CA LEU A 60 1.60 -3.87 23.48
C LEU A 60 2.52 -5.05 23.76
N ARG A 61 3.41 -5.40 22.84
CA ARG A 61 4.40 -6.46 23.02
C ARG A 61 5.70 -5.97 23.62
N LEU A 62 6.07 -4.72 23.37
CA LEU A 62 7.36 -4.16 23.78
C LEU A 62 7.32 -3.51 25.16
N SER A 63 6.16 -3.08 25.65
CA SER A 63 6.00 -2.63 27.04
C SER A 63 4.59 -2.92 27.55
N ALA A 64 4.50 -3.16 28.86
CA ALA A 64 3.24 -3.17 29.60
C ALA A 64 2.76 -1.76 29.94
N ASP A 65 3.70 -0.80 30.03
CA ASP A 65 3.39 0.61 30.21
C ASP A 65 3.05 1.25 28.86
N ARG A 66 1.80 1.69 28.73
CA ARG A 66 1.29 2.33 27.52
C ARG A 66 1.72 3.78 27.41
N ASP A 67 2.18 4.40 28.50
CA ASP A 67 2.56 5.80 28.49
C ASP A 67 4.01 6.02 28.05
N ASP A 68 4.84 4.97 28.03
CA ASP A 68 6.24 5.04 27.59
C ASP A 68 6.41 5.15 26.06
N MET A 69 5.42 4.72 25.28
CA MET A 69 5.54 4.65 23.82
C MET A 69 4.37 5.27 23.08
N ALA A 70 4.68 5.83 21.92
CA ALA A 70 3.67 6.27 20.97
C ALA A 70 4.09 5.97 19.53
N TYR A 71 3.14 6.12 18.62
CA TYR A 71 3.42 6.20 17.19
C TYR A 71 2.60 7.31 16.57
N VAL A 72 3.12 7.91 15.50
CA VAL A 72 2.47 8.97 14.73
C VAL A 72 2.57 8.64 13.26
N MET A 73 1.47 8.88 12.54
CA MET A 73 1.39 8.75 11.09
C MET A 73 1.43 10.15 10.47
N ILE A 74 2.31 10.34 9.50
CA ILE A 74 2.43 11.58 8.74
C ILE A 74 2.06 11.30 7.29
N ALA A 75 0.91 11.83 6.89
CA ALA A 75 0.41 11.69 5.53
C ALA A 75 1.08 12.68 4.59
N ALA A 76 1.09 12.39 3.28
CA ALA A 76 1.61 13.32 2.28
C ALA A 76 0.84 14.66 2.24
N THR A 77 -0.40 14.67 2.72
CA THR A 77 -1.28 15.84 2.78
C THR A 77 -1.12 16.68 4.05
N ASP A 78 -0.34 16.19 5.03
CA ASP A 78 -0.17 16.88 6.31
C ASP A 78 0.69 18.14 6.16
N LYS A 79 0.21 19.24 6.75
CA LYS A 79 0.94 20.52 6.74
C LYS A 79 2.06 20.50 7.79
N PRO A 80 3.25 21.06 7.50
CA PRO A 80 4.38 21.13 8.43
C PRO A 80 4.03 21.63 9.84
N ARG A 81 3.22 22.69 9.94
CA ARG A 81 2.77 23.24 11.24
C ARG A 81 1.94 22.26 12.06
N THR A 82 1.11 21.46 11.39
CA THR A 82 0.29 20.44 12.05
C THR A 82 1.16 19.29 12.55
N ILE A 83 2.16 18.88 11.76
CA ILE A 83 3.12 17.84 12.13
C ILE A 83 3.90 18.25 13.39
N ILE A 84 4.46 19.46 13.41
CA ILE A 84 5.17 20.00 14.58
C ILE A 84 4.26 19.98 15.81
N LYS A 85 3.03 20.51 15.70
CA LYS A 85 2.10 20.57 16.83
C LYS A 85 1.73 19.20 17.39
N ARG A 86 1.59 18.17 16.54
CA ARG A 86 1.33 16.79 16.98
C ARG A 86 2.54 16.23 17.74
N LEU A 87 3.73 16.43 17.21
CA LEU A 87 4.95 15.80 17.73
C LEU A 87 5.60 16.52 18.91
N ASP A 88 5.36 17.82 19.10
CA ASP A 88 5.94 18.61 20.18
C ASP A 88 5.68 18.00 21.57
N GLY A 89 4.45 17.49 21.78
CA GLY A 89 4.06 16.81 23.01
C GLY A 89 4.59 15.38 23.13
N ASP A 90 4.66 14.64 22.02
CA ASP A 90 5.04 13.22 22.02
C ASP A 90 6.56 13.04 22.12
N CYS A 91 7.35 13.81 21.37
CA CYS A 91 8.81 13.76 21.43
C CYS A 91 9.36 14.13 22.81
N SER A 92 8.64 14.98 23.56
CA SER A 92 9.08 15.45 24.89
C SER A 92 8.63 14.53 26.03
N ARG A 93 7.58 13.72 25.84
CA ARG A 93 6.96 12.93 26.92
C ARG A 93 7.16 11.43 26.77
N LYS A 94 7.33 10.94 25.54
CA LYS A 94 7.43 9.51 25.25
C LYS A 94 8.89 9.11 25.15
N ARG A 95 9.25 8.03 25.84
CA ARG A 95 10.60 7.47 25.80
C ARG A 95 10.91 6.89 24.42
N ARG A 96 9.91 6.25 23.80
CA ARG A 96 10.05 5.66 22.46
C ARG A 96 8.94 6.10 21.52
N LEU A 97 9.31 6.57 20.34
CA LEU A 97 8.37 7.08 19.35
C LEU A 97 8.65 6.48 17.98
N LEU A 98 7.60 5.99 17.32
CA LEU A 98 7.65 5.61 15.92
C LEU A 98 6.96 6.68 15.07
N ILE A 99 7.65 7.19 14.06
CA ILE A 99 7.08 8.14 13.11
C ILE A 99 6.97 7.43 11.77
N PHE A 100 5.77 7.21 11.26
CA PHE A 100 5.56 6.65 9.93
C PHE A 100 5.39 7.78 8.93
N ARG A 101 6.24 7.80 7.92
CA ARG A 101 6.25 8.81 6.87
C ARG A 101 5.74 8.20 5.57
N GLU A 102 4.63 8.72 5.07
CA GLU A 102 4.18 8.41 3.71
C GLU A 102 5.12 9.00 2.65
N GLN A 103 5.22 8.32 1.51
CA GLN A 103 5.99 8.82 0.38
C GLN A 103 5.46 10.21 -0.05
N GLY A 104 6.37 11.18 -0.14
CA GLY A 104 6.02 12.56 -0.49
C GLY A 104 5.63 13.45 0.70
N ALA A 105 5.53 12.91 1.91
CA ALA A 105 5.39 13.74 3.10
C ALA A 105 6.69 14.51 3.41
N GLU A 106 6.55 15.81 3.63
CA GLU A 106 7.65 16.70 4.02
C GLU A 106 7.76 16.73 5.55
N ILE A 107 8.86 16.20 6.08
CA ILE A 107 9.13 16.21 7.52
C ILE A 107 9.81 17.53 7.89
N PRO A 108 9.23 18.34 8.79
CA PRO A 108 9.85 19.57 9.25
C PRO A 108 11.22 19.30 9.91
N ILE A 109 12.19 20.18 9.67
CA ILE A 109 13.55 20.03 10.22
C ILE A 109 13.54 19.88 11.75
N GLN A 110 12.62 20.55 12.44
CA GLN A 110 12.48 20.47 13.90
C GLN A 110 12.20 19.04 14.38
N VAL A 111 11.42 18.29 13.60
CA VAL A 111 11.14 16.88 13.88
C VAL A 111 12.35 16.03 13.53
N MET A 112 12.96 16.28 12.37
CA MET A 112 14.12 15.50 11.90
C MET A 112 15.31 15.56 12.86
N LEU A 113 15.53 16.71 13.51
CA LEU A 113 16.60 16.88 14.52
C LEU A 113 16.43 15.97 15.75
N GLY A 114 15.20 15.51 16.03
CA GLY A 114 14.91 14.59 17.12
C GLY A 114 14.81 13.13 16.69
N VAL A 115 15.07 12.79 15.43
CA VAL A 115 15.03 11.41 14.94
C VAL A 115 16.40 10.75 15.16
N ASP A 116 16.42 9.65 15.92
CA ASP A 116 17.64 8.89 16.20
C ASP A 116 17.99 7.89 15.09
N GLY A 117 17.01 7.49 14.28
CA GLY A 117 17.23 6.59 13.16
C GLY A 117 16.13 6.65 12.11
N GLU A 118 16.53 6.59 10.84
CA GLU A 118 15.64 6.49 9.69
C GLU A 118 15.74 5.09 9.07
N VAL A 119 14.59 4.47 8.81
CA VAL A 119 14.52 3.11 8.30
C VAL A 119 13.42 2.96 7.27
N ASP A 120 13.76 2.43 6.10
CA ASP A 120 12.76 2.04 5.10
C ASP A 120 12.05 0.75 5.49
N ILE A 121 10.71 0.79 5.49
CA ILE A 121 9.90 -0.41 5.62
C ILE A 121 9.97 -1.17 4.28
N PRO A 122 10.41 -2.44 4.28
CA PRO A 122 10.45 -3.23 3.05
C PRO A 122 9.04 -3.60 2.59
N PRO A 123 8.81 -3.78 1.28
CA PRO A 123 7.54 -4.29 0.77
C PRO A 123 7.25 -5.69 1.31
N ILE A 124 5.98 -6.10 1.20
CA ILE A 124 5.53 -7.44 1.58
C ILE A 124 6.23 -8.47 0.69
N SER A 125 7.00 -9.38 1.29
CA SER A 125 7.60 -10.51 0.58
C SER A 125 6.65 -11.69 0.50
N ALA A 126 6.94 -12.65 -0.39
CA ALA A 126 6.20 -13.92 -0.45
C ALA A 126 6.24 -14.67 0.90
N MET A 127 7.32 -14.54 1.67
CA MET A 127 7.40 -15.13 3.01
C MET A 127 6.45 -14.44 3.99
N ASP A 128 6.36 -13.12 3.97
CA ASP A 128 5.43 -12.36 4.83
C ASP A 128 3.97 -12.70 4.50
N PHE A 129 3.65 -12.82 3.21
CA PHE A 129 2.35 -13.28 2.71
C PHE A 129 1.97 -14.66 3.27
N ARG A 130 2.89 -15.63 3.20
CA ARG A 130 2.67 -16.98 3.71
C ARG A 130 2.45 -16.99 5.22
N ILE A 131 3.27 -16.24 5.95
CA ILE A 131 3.12 -16.09 7.40
C ILE A 131 1.76 -15.49 7.72
N GLY A 132 1.35 -14.44 7.01
CA GLY A 132 0.05 -13.80 7.19
C GLY A 132 -1.12 -14.76 6.96
N CYS A 133 -1.10 -15.52 5.86
CA CYS A 133 -2.10 -16.55 5.55
C CYS A 133 -2.20 -17.62 6.63
N ARG A 134 -1.07 -18.13 7.11
CA ARG A 134 -1.03 -19.18 8.13
C ARG A 134 -1.50 -18.67 9.49
N ILE A 135 -1.07 -17.46 9.88
CA ILE A 135 -1.39 -16.88 11.19
C ILE A 135 -2.87 -16.48 11.28
N ALA A 136 -3.37 -15.72 10.31
CA ALA A 136 -4.70 -15.14 10.39
C ALA A 136 -5.78 -16.16 9.98
N TYR A 137 -5.56 -16.85 8.87
CA TYR A 137 -6.59 -17.66 8.21
C TYR A 137 -6.36 -19.17 8.29
N GLN A 138 -5.25 -19.62 8.88
CA GLN A 138 -4.86 -21.04 8.98
C GLN A 138 -4.77 -21.71 7.60
N ILE A 139 -4.33 -20.94 6.60
CA ILE A 139 -4.12 -21.44 5.25
C ILE A 139 -2.64 -21.73 5.09
N ASP A 140 -2.33 -22.98 4.73
CA ASP A 140 -0.98 -23.37 4.36
C ASP A 140 -0.75 -23.05 2.89
N VAL A 141 0.21 -22.16 2.65
CA VAL A 141 0.57 -21.65 1.34
C VAL A 141 2.00 -22.08 1.02
N THR A 142 2.18 -22.74 -0.13
CA THR A 142 3.50 -23.11 -0.65
C THR A 142 4.25 -21.88 -1.20
N SER A 143 5.56 -22.00 -1.46
CA SER A 143 6.32 -20.90 -2.05
C SER A 143 5.79 -20.49 -3.42
N SER A 144 5.50 -21.47 -4.29
CA SER A 144 4.99 -21.24 -5.63
C SER A 144 3.58 -20.62 -5.64
N GLU A 145 2.69 -21.06 -4.74
CA GLU A 145 1.37 -20.43 -4.61
C GLU A 145 1.45 -18.99 -4.10
N ALA A 146 2.40 -18.69 -3.22
CA ALA A 146 2.62 -17.34 -2.74
C ALA A 146 3.15 -16.44 -3.87
N GLU A 147 4.13 -16.92 -4.65
CA GLU A 147 4.63 -16.20 -5.82
C GLU A 147 3.53 -15.96 -6.85
N ALA A 148 2.71 -16.97 -7.13
CA ALA A 148 1.55 -16.86 -8.03
C ALA A 148 0.47 -15.92 -7.50
N ALA A 149 0.28 -15.82 -6.18
CA ALA A 149 -0.64 -14.85 -5.58
C ALA A 149 -0.09 -13.42 -5.67
N MET A 150 1.20 -13.25 -5.37
CA MET A 150 1.89 -11.95 -5.37
C MET A 150 2.06 -11.34 -6.76
N SER A 151 1.83 -12.08 -7.85
CA SER A 151 1.80 -11.52 -9.21
C SER A 151 0.52 -10.74 -9.52
N TYR A 152 -0.54 -10.91 -8.72
CA TYR A 152 -1.76 -10.11 -8.79
C TYR A 152 -1.67 -8.90 -7.84
N PRO A 153 -2.43 -7.82 -8.09
CA PRO A 153 -2.45 -6.69 -7.17
C PRO A 153 -2.97 -7.14 -5.78
N LEU A 154 -2.18 -6.88 -4.75
CA LEU A 154 -2.42 -7.34 -3.38
C LEU A 154 -3.84 -7.07 -2.84
N PRO A 155 -4.48 -5.90 -3.09
CA PRO A 155 -5.87 -5.69 -2.65
C PRO A 155 -6.84 -6.76 -3.16
N HIS A 156 -6.70 -7.20 -4.41
CA HIS A 156 -7.51 -8.28 -4.98
C HIS A 156 -7.19 -9.62 -4.33
N VAL A 157 -5.90 -9.90 -4.07
CA VAL A 157 -5.46 -11.13 -3.42
C VAL A 157 -6.09 -11.25 -2.04
N TRP A 158 -6.00 -10.19 -1.23
CA TRP A 158 -6.60 -10.15 0.11
C TRP A 158 -8.11 -10.36 0.08
N ALA A 159 -8.80 -9.71 -0.87
CA ALA A 159 -10.24 -9.88 -1.06
C ALA A 159 -10.64 -11.31 -1.49
N ALA A 160 -9.78 -11.99 -2.25
CA ALA A 160 -10.01 -13.35 -2.70
C ALA A 160 -9.77 -14.40 -1.59
N LEU A 161 -8.96 -14.12 -0.58
CA LEU A 161 -8.72 -15.06 0.52
C LEU A 161 -9.96 -15.26 1.38
N ARG A 162 -10.18 -16.51 1.83
CA ARG A 162 -11.28 -16.87 2.73
C ARG A 162 -10.75 -17.80 3.81
N ARG A 163 -11.07 -17.53 5.07
CA ARG A 163 -10.62 -18.31 6.22
C ARG A 163 -10.93 -19.80 6.05
N GLY A 164 -9.93 -20.65 6.30
CA GLY A 164 -10.04 -22.11 6.18
C GLY A 164 -10.23 -22.64 4.76
N ARG A 165 -10.25 -21.80 3.72
CA ARG A 165 -10.30 -22.26 2.33
C ARG A 165 -8.89 -22.29 1.72
N PRO A 166 -8.54 -23.32 0.94
CA PRO A 166 -7.21 -23.42 0.34
C PRO A 166 -6.97 -22.29 -0.66
N ILE A 167 -5.72 -21.83 -0.76
CA ILE A 167 -5.34 -20.69 -1.60
C ILE A 167 -5.63 -20.90 -3.09
N ARG A 168 -5.56 -22.15 -3.58
CA ARG A 168 -5.94 -22.50 -4.96
C ARG A 168 -7.33 -21.98 -5.36
N ASN A 169 -8.28 -21.94 -4.43
CA ASN A 169 -9.62 -21.43 -4.70
C ASN A 169 -9.63 -19.91 -4.86
N ALA A 170 -8.73 -19.19 -4.18
CA ALA A 170 -8.53 -17.76 -4.37
C ALA A 170 -7.84 -17.48 -5.70
N LEU A 171 -6.78 -18.24 -6.02
CA LEU A 171 -6.07 -18.13 -7.29
C LEU A 171 -6.97 -18.40 -8.50
N ALA A 172 -7.85 -19.40 -8.43
CA ALA A 172 -8.83 -19.67 -9.50
C ALA A 172 -9.75 -18.46 -9.74
N ARG A 173 -10.28 -17.86 -8.67
CA ARG A 173 -11.14 -16.67 -8.76
C ARG A 173 -10.39 -15.44 -9.29
N LEU A 174 -9.13 -15.28 -8.91
CA LEU A 174 -8.28 -14.20 -9.44
C LEU A 174 -8.00 -14.40 -10.94
N ALA A 175 -7.74 -15.63 -11.37
CA ALA A 175 -7.53 -15.96 -12.77
C ALA A 175 -8.79 -15.73 -13.61
N GLU A 176 -9.96 -16.16 -13.10
CA GLU A 176 -11.26 -15.91 -13.74
C GLU A 176 -11.56 -14.41 -13.85
N ALA A 177 -11.37 -13.64 -12.77
CA ALA A 177 -11.59 -12.20 -12.79
C ALA A 177 -10.65 -11.46 -13.75
N SER A 178 -9.37 -11.86 -13.79
CA SER A 178 -8.40 -11.28 -14.72
C SER A 178 -8.73 -11.61 -16.17
N ALA A 179 -9.24 -12.82 -16.43
CA ALA A 179 -9.73 -13.19 -17.76
C ALA A 179 -11.00 -12.41 -18.15
N LEU A 180 -11.85 -12.01 -17.20
CA LEU A 180 -13.01 -11.16 -17.45
C LEU A 180 -12.63 -9.71 -17.72
N ASP A 181 -11.62 -9.15 -17.04
CA ASP A 181 -11.09 -7.81 -17.34
C ASP A 181 -10.46 -7.74 -18.74
N VAL A 182 -9.79 -8.81 -19.17
CA VAL A 182 -9.26 -8.91 -20.56
C VAL A 182 -10.39 -9.10 -21.57
N LYS A 183 -11.50 -9.72 -21.17
CA LYS A 183 -12.69 -9.94 -22.02
C LYS A 183 -13.72 -8.81 -21.97
N GLN A 184 -13.59 -7.82 -21.09
CA GLN A 184 -14.37 -6.60 -21.25
C GLN A 184 -13.88 -5.96 -22.54
N PRO A 185 -14.71 -5.91 -23.60
CA PRO A 185 -14.30 -5.15 -24.74
C PRO A 185 -14.23 -3.71 -24.27
N ARG A 186 -13.10 -3.06 -24.55
CA ARG A 186 -13.06 -1.59 -24.59
C ARG A 186 -14.05 -1.02 -25.63
N ASP A 187 -14.85 -1.86 -26.28
CA ASP A 187 -16.02 -1.48 -27.08
C ASP A 187 -17.21 -1.10 -26.20
N LYS A 188 -17.13 0.07 -25.58
CA LYS A 188 -18.29 0.98 -25.58
C LYS A 188 -18.37 1.72 -26.93
N ARG A 189 -18.30 0.97 -28.03
CA ARG A 189 -18.46 1.46 -29.41
C ARG A 189 -19.53 0.70 -30.20
N GLU A 190 -20.20 -0.29 -29.61
CA GLU A 190 -21.21 -1.12 -30.31
C GLU A 190 -22.57 -0.43 -30.55
N GLY A 191 -22.64 0.90 -30.56
CA GLY A 191 -23.90 1.59 -30.85
C GLY A 191 -23.79 2.98 -31.45
N LEU A 192 -22.58 3.47 -31.71
CA LEU A 192 -22.39 4.77 -32.36
C LEU A 192 -21.94 4.51 -33.80
N PRO A 193 -22.72 4.93 -34.81
CA PRO A 193 -22.27 4.85 -36.19
C PRO A 193 -20.95 5.63 -36.33
N PRO A 194 -20.00 5.17 -37.16
CA PRO A 194 -18.76 5.88 -37.42
C PRO A 194 -19.07 7.31 -37.87
N LEU A 195 -18.15 8.26 -37.61
CA LEU A 195 -18.37 9.68 -37.91
C LEU A 195 -18.80 9.92 -39.38
N GLN A 196 -18.31 9.08 -40.30
CA GLN A 196 -18.70 9.02 -41.71
C GLN A 196 -20.19 8.75 -41.94
N GLU A 197 -20.84 8.00 -41.06
CA GLU A 197 -22.25 7.60 -41.12
C GLU A 197 -23.17 8.50 -40.28
N MET A 198 -22.61 9.46 -39.53
CA MET A 198 -23.38 10.45 -38.79
C MET A 198 -23.88 11.56 -39.73
N PHE A 199 -25.19 11.82 -39.73
CA PHE A 199 -25.85 12.89 -40.49
C PHE A 199 -26.13 14.11 -39.59
N GLY A 200 -26.07 15.32 -40.15
CA GLY A 200 -26.41 16.56 -39.43
C GLY A 200 -25.24 17.33 -38.79
N TYR A 201 -24.00 16.84 -38.88
CA TYR A 201 -22.82 17.47 -38.29
C TYR A 201 -22.05 18.43 -39.21
N GLY A 202 -22.42 18.52 -40.50
CA GLY A 202 -21.89 19.51 -41.46
C GLY A 202 -20.37 19.66 -41.42
N ALA A 203 -19.88 20.90 -41.29
CA ALA A 203 -18.45 21.22 -41.23
C ALA A 203 -17.71 20.53 -40.07
N ALA A 204 -18.37 20.20 -38.96
CA ALA A 204 -17.75 19.50 -37.84
C ALA A 204 -17.42 18.04 -38.18
N LYS A 205 -18.20 17.41 -39.07
CA LYS A 205 -17.90 16.07 -39.58
C LYS A 205 -16.65 16.08 -40.46
N GLU A 206 -16.57 17.04 -41.36
CA GLU A 206 -15.43 17.20 -42.28
C GLU A 206 -14.15 17.46 -41.48
N TRP A 207 -14.20 18.42 -40.55
CA TRP A 207 -13.08 18.70 -39.63
C TRP A 207 -12.64 17.46 -38.85
N GLY A 208 -13.57 16.68 -38.30
CA GLY A 208 -13.24 15.47 -37.54
C GLY A 208 -12.64 14.35 -38.39
N LEU A 209 -13.02 14.25 -39.67
CA LEU A 209 -12.44 13.28 -40.60
C LEU A 209 -11.02 13.67 -41.04
N GLU A 210 -10.77 14.97 -41.24
CA GLU A 210 -9.43 15.51 -41.52
C GLU A 210 -8.51 15.31 -40.31
N LEU A 211 -8.96 15.65 -39.11
CA LEU A 211 -8.18 15.45 -37.88
C LEU A 211 -7.84 13.97 -37.64
N ALA A 212 -8.78 13.06 -37.92
CA ALA A 212 -8.52 11.63 -37.81
C ALA A 212 -7.41 11.17 -38.76
N LYS A 213 -7.32 11.77 -39.95
CA LYS A 213 -6.27 11.49 -40.92
C LYS A 213 -4.93 12.07 -40.48
N ASP A 214 -4.93 13.30 -39.96
CA ASP A 214 -3.73 13.95 -39.43
C ASP A 214 -3.16 13.16 -38.24
N LEU A 215 -4.01 12.65 -37.33
CA LEU A 215 -3.57 11.76 -36.25
C LEU A 215 -2.85 10.51 -36.75
N ILE A 216 -3.32 9.91 -37.84
CA ILE A 216 -2.69 8.73 -38.44
C ILE A 216 -1.35 9.10 -39.10
N ASP A 217 -1.29 10.22 -39.80
CA ASP A 217 -0.07 10.65 -40.48
C ASP A 217 0.99 11.14 -39.47
N TRP A 218 0.59 11.71 -38.32
CA TRP A 218 1.47 12.02 -37.19
C TRP A 218 2.04 10.77 -36.54
N GLN A 219 1.19 9.78 -36.21
CA GLN A 219 1.66 8.50 -35.69
C GLN A 219 2.62 7.78 -36.64
N ARG A 220 2.53 8.05 -37.95
CA ARG A 220 3.42 7.52 -38.98
C ARG A 220 4.64 8.41 -39.25
N GLY A 221 4.81 9.48 -38.50
CA GLY A 221 5.95 10.41 -38.61
C GLY A 221 5.99 11.20 -39.92
N LYS A 222 4.84 11.41 -40.57
CA LYS A 222 4.75 12.19 -41.82
C LYS A 222 4.50 13.68 -41.60
N ILE A 223 4.07 14.06 -40.40
CA ILE A 223 3.81 15.44 -40.00
C ILE A 223 4.35 15.65 -38.59
N ASP A 224 4.92 16.82 -38.35
CA ASP A 224 5.81 17.12 -37.21
C ASP A 224 5.12 17.72 -35.98
N TRP A 225 3.78 17.83 -36.01
CA TRP A 225 3.02 18.48 -34.93
C TRP A 225 3.11 17.75 -33.59
#